data_AF-A0A4S2MQM5-F1
#
_entry.id   AF-A0A4S2MQM5-F1
#
_cell.length_a   1.000
_cell.length_b   1.000
_cell.length_c   1.000
_cell.angle_alpha   90.00
_cell.angle_beta   90.00
_cell.angle_gamma   90.00
#
_symmetry.space_group_name_H-M   'P 1'
#
loop_
_entity.id
_entity.type
_entity.pdbx_description
1 polymer ?
#
loop_
_entity_poly.entity_id
_entity_poly.type
_entity_poly.pdbx_seq_one_letter_code
_entity_poly.pdbx_strand_id
1 'polypeptide(L)'
;DLSIPSLSLPTPTPHKSTPNDLLSPRNIALLRKFHHDLLSTRNMPTTRITYALYCASGNPRIAEQVLDCIDADRPVERINGAWTPEMDGVLMGTDAKEVEKLAKRKGRWSADRRLAWLAERGRGFDRVEEEWRKGEERWREEHGGERGLEMEVEG
;
A
#
# COMPACT_ATOMS: atom_id res chain seq x y z
N ASP A 1 44.68 -3.97 40.41
CA ASP A 1 43.44 -4.25 39.67
C ASP A 1 42.42 -3.15 39.83
N LEU A 2 42.23 -2.36 38.78
CA LEU A 2 41.15 -1.37 38.71
C LEU A 2 39.99 -1.98 37.93
N SER A 3 38.94 -2.40 38.64
CA SER A 3 37.67 -2.82 38.02
C SER A 3 36.91 -1.60 37.52
N ILE A 4 36.72 -1.52 36.21
CA ILE A 4 35.82 -0.55 35.59
C ILE A 4 34.41 -1.15 35.61
N PRO A 5 33.39 -0.46 36.15
CA PRO A 5 32.01 -0.91 36.06
C PRO A 5 31.52 -0.85 34.61
N SER A 6 30.98 -1.96 34.13
CA SER A 6 30.43 -2.11 32.78
C SER A 6 29.27 -1.11 32.57
N LEU A 7 29.49 -0.13 31.71
CA LEU A 7 28.45 0.79 31.23
C LEU A 7 27.51 0.00 30.30
N SER A 8 26.33 -0.34 30.80
CA SER A 8 25.24 -0.85 29.95
C SER A 8 24.78 0.27 29.02
N LEU A 9 25.06 0.13 27.73
CA LEU A 9 24.52 1.00 26.68
C LEU A 9 22.98 0.87 26.66
N PRO A 10 22.23 1.98 26.50
CA PRO A 10 20.79 1.91 26.36
C PRO A 10 20.43 1.12 25.09
N THR A 11 19.57 0.12 25.24
CA THR A 11 18.94 -0.59 24.13
C THR A 11 18.12 0.39 23.30
N PRO A 12 18.32 0.46 21.96
CA PRO A 12 17.49 1.31 21.12
C PRO A 12 16.05 0.77 21.15
N THR A 13 15.16 1.49 21.82
CA THR A 13 13.73 1.23 21.75
C THR A 13 13.27 1.37 20.30
N PRO A 14 12.41 0.46 19.78
CA PRO A 14 11.87 0.60 18.44
C PRO A 14 11.13 1.93 18.35
N HIS A 15 11.58 2.81 17.46
CA HIS A 15 10.97 4.13 17.26
C HIS A 15 9.47 3.95 16.98
N LYS A 16 8.64 4.39 17.94
CA LYS A 16 7.21 4.62 17.75
C LYS A 16 7.06 5.78 16.75
N SER A 17 7.15 5.50 15.45
CA SER A 17 6.62 6.43 14.45
C SER A 17 5.12 6.53 14.71
N THR A 18 4.69 7.63 15.32
CA THR A 18 3.28 7.89 15.56
C THR A 18 2.56 8.06 14.22
N PRO A 19 1.27 7.74 14.11
CA PRO A 19 0.48 7.90 12.88
C PRO A 19 0.60 9.31 12.27
N ASN A 20 0.77 10.34 13.11
CA ASN A 20 0.93 11.74 12.73
C ASN A 20 2.19 12.07 11.91
N ASP A 21 3.22 11.23 11.91
CA ASP A 21 4.40 11.48 11.07
C ASP A 21 4.03 11.52 9.58
N LEU A 22 3.00 10.79 9.15
CA LEU A 22 2.58 10.69 7.74
C LEU A 22 2.13 12.02 7.13
N LEU A 23 1.67 12.97 7.94
CA LEU A 23 1.23 14.30 7.50
C LEU A 23 2.28 15.39 7.72
N SER A 24 3.50 15.02 8.14
CA SER A 24 4.59 15.99 8.20
C SER A 24 4.85 16.61 6.81
N PRO A 25 5.24 17.89 6.73
CA PRO A 25 5.54 18.54 5.45
C PRO A 25 6.55 17.76 4.60
N ARG A 26 7.52 17.11 5.25
CA ARG A 26 8.50 16.22 4.61
C ARG A 26 7.85 15.01 3.95
N ASN A 27 6.95 14.33 4.64
CA ASN A 27 6.29 13.14 4.09
C ASN A 27 5.28 13.50 3.00
N ILE A 28 4.61 14.64 3.12
CA ILE A 28 3.77 15.18 2.03
C ILE A 28 4.61 15.48 0.78
N ALA A 29 5.78 16.11 0.94
CA ALA A 29 6.68 16.38 -0.18
C ALA A 29 7.18 15.10 -0.85
N LEU A 30 7.52 14.07 -0.07
CA LEU A 30 7.91 12.76 -0.58
C LEU A 30 6.77 12.08 -1.34
N LEU A 31 5.55 12.11 -0.82
CA LEU A 31 4.37 11.54 -1.49
C LEU A 31 4.04 12.28 -2.79
N ARG A 32 4.15 13.61 -2.80
CA ARG A 32 3.96 14.42 -4.01
C ARG A 32 5.01 14.10 -5.06
N LYS A 33 6.28 13.97 -4.66
CA LYS A 33 7.35 13.58 -5.56
C LYS A 33 7.08 12.19 -6.13
N PHE A 34 6.81 11.20 -5.28
CA PHE A 34 6.46 9.84 -5.71
C PHE A 34 5.30 9.82 -6.72
N HIS A 35 4.23 10.56 -6.41
CA HIS A 35 3.08 10.68 -7.31
C HIS A 35 3.46 11.33 -8.66
N HIS A 36 4.25 12.39 -8.63
CA HIS A 36 4.71 13.07 -9.83
C HIS A 36 5.62 12.16 -10.67
N ASP A 37 6.57 11.47 -10.04
CA ASP A 37 7.50 10.57 -10.71
C ASP A 37 6.72 9.44 -11.41
N LEU A 38 5.76 8.80 -10.76
CA LEU A 38 4.95 7.74 -11.37
C LEU A 38 4.05 8.23 -12.51
N LEU A 39 3.45 9.41 -12.35
CA LEU A 39 2.60 10.00 -13.39
C LEU A 39 3.42 10.40 -14.63
N SER A 40 4.57 11.03 -14.42
CA SER A 40 5.40 11.59 -15.50
C SER A 40 6.30 10.57 -16.19
N THR A 41 6.85 9.60 -15.45
CA THR A 41 7.84 8.66 -15.99
C THR A 41 7.24 7.34 -16.44
N ARG A 42 6.21 6.84 -15.73
CA ARG A 42 5.56 5.56 -16.05
C ARG A 42 4.21 5.74 -16.75
N ASN A 43 3.80 6.98 -17.03
CA ASN A 43 2.50 7.35 -17.59
C ASN A 43 1.33 6.64 -16.86
N MET A 44 1.44 6.54 -15.53
CA MET A 44 0.53 5.72 -14.75
C MET A 44 -0.72 6.51 -14.35
N PRO A 45 -1.94 5.93 -14.47
CA PRO A 45 -3.15 6.61 -14.05
C PRO A 45 -3.12 7.01 -12.56
N THR A 46 -3.61 8.22 -12.26
CA THR A 46 -3.70 8.73 -10.88
C THR A 46 -4.49 7.79 -9.96
N THR A 47 -5.50 7.10 -10.49
CA THR A 47 -6.29 6.09 -9.77
C THR A 47 -5.46 4.89 -9.32
N ARG A 48 -4.56 4.38 -10.18
CA ARG A 48 -3.63 3.28 -9.83
C ARG A 48 -2.64 3.71 -8.75
N ILE A 49 -2.06 4.90 -8.87
CA ILE A 49 -1.12 5.45 -7.88
C ILE A 49 -1.82 5.62 -6.53
N THR A 50 -3.03 6.17 -6.54
CA THR A 50 -3.85 6.38 -5.33
C THR A 50 -4.21 5.05 -4.67
N TYR A 51 -4.59 4.04 -5.46
CA TYR A 51 -4.88 2.70 -4.95
C TYR A 51 -3.64 2.04 -4.33
N ALA A 52 -2.48 2.12 -4.97
CA ALA A 52 -1.26 1.57 -4.41
C ALA A 52 -0.85 2.24 -3.09
N LEU A 53 -0.94 3.57 -3.02
CA LEU A 53 -0.72 4.33 -1.80
C LEU A 53 -1.75 3.99 -0.71
N TYR A 54 -3.00 3.76 -1.08
CA TYR A 54 -4.04 3.29 -0.17
C TYR A 54 -3.67 1.94 0.45
N CYS A 55 -3.33 0.96 -0.38
CA CYS A 55 -2.95 -0.37 0.06
C CYS A 55 -1.72 -0.34 0.97
N ALA A 56 -0.81 0.60 0.71
CA ALA A 56 0.42 0.80 1.46
C ALA A 56 0.26 1.65 2.73
N SER A 57 -0.96 2.07 3.10
CA SER A 57 -1.20 3.03 4.20
C SER A 57 -0.38 4.33 4.05
N GLY A 58 -0.15 4.76 2.81
CA GLY A 58 0.65 5.93 2.46
C GLY A 58 2.17 5.72 2.46
N ASN A 59 2.66 4.47 2.50
CA ASN A 59 4.09 4.17 2.40
C ASN A 59 4.52 4.03 0.92
N PRO A 60 5.35 4.94 0.36
CA PRO A 60 5.73 4.87 -1.06
C PRO A 60 6.47 3.59 -1.45
N ARG A 61 7.30 3.04 -0.56
CA ARG A 61 8.08 1.83 -0.84
C ARG A 61 7.19 0.60 -0.96
N ILE A 62 6.15 0.50 -0.12
CA ILE A 62 5.17 -0.59 -0.22
C ILE A 62 4.27 -0.33 -1.43
N ALA A 63 3.89 0.92 -1.71
CA ALA A 63 3.06 1.26 -2.87
C ALA A 63 3.73 0.86 -4.19
N GLU A 64 5.04 1.06 -4.33
CA GLU A 64 5.80 0.60 -5.49
C GLU A 64 5.71 -0.93 -5.66
N GLN A 65 5.87 -1.70 -4.58
CA GLN A 65 5.68 -3.16 -4.61
C GLN A 65 4.25 -3.56 -4.99
N VAL A 66 3.25 -2.80 -4.53
CA VAL A 66 1.84 -3.02 -4.90
C VAL A 66 1.64 -2.81 -6.39
N LEU A 67 2.23 -1.75 -6.96
CA LEU A 67 2.18 -1.48 -8.40
C LEU A 67 2.84 -2.61 -9.19
N ASP A 68 4.01 -3.09 -8.77
CA ASP A 68 4.69 -4.21 -9.44
C ASP A 68 3.89 -5.53 -9.34
N CYS A 69 3.07 -5.70 -8.30
CA CYS A 69 2.13 -6.81 -8.21
C CYS A 69 0.96 -6.64 -9.19
N ILE A 70 0.38 -5.44 -9.28
CA ILE A 70 -0.73 -5.12 -10.19
C ILE A 70 -0.28 -5.28 -11.66
N ASP A 71 0.90 -4.75 -12.02
CA ASP A 71 1.42 -4.83 -13.39
C ASP A 71 1.72 -6.28 -13.82
N ALA A 72 2.05 -7.14 -12.84
CA ALA A 72 2.34 -8.55 -13.05
C ALA A 72 1.12 -9.48 -12.84
N ASP A 73 -0.08 -8.93 -12.61
CA ASP A 73 -1.30 -9.68 -12.26
C ASP A 73 -1.09 -10.67 -11.09
N ARG A 74 -0.38 -10.19 -10.06
CA ARG A 74 -0.08 -10.96 -8.85
C ARG A 74 -0.88 -10.47 -7.64
N PRO A 75 -1.24 -11.38 -6.72
CA PRO A 75 -2.01 -11.04 -5.53
C PRO A 75 -1.24 -10.10 -4.59
N VAL A 76 -1.77 -8.88 -4.42
CA VAL A 76 -1.23 -7.82 -3.52
C VAL A 76 -1.19 -8.29 -2.06
N GLU A 77 -2.09 -9.18 -1.67
CA GLU A 77 -2.20 -9.74 -0.33
C GLU A 77 -0.93 -10.44 0.18
N ARG A 78 -0.01 -10.82 -0.71
CA ARG A 78 1.27 -11.44 -0.36
C ARG A 78 2.32 -10.42 0.10
N ILE A 79 2.11 -9.13 -0.14
CA ILE A 79 3.03 -8.09 0.29
C ILE A 79 2.84 -7.81 1.78
N ASN A 80 3.94 -7.84 2.54
CA ASN A 80 3.94 -7.47 3.95
C ASN A 80 3.74 -5.97 4.11
N GLY A 81 2.75 -5.59 4.91
CA GLY A 81 2.36 -4.19 5.12
C GLY A 81 1.41 -3.63 4.05
N ALA A 82 1.06 -4.41 3.02
CA ALA A 82 -0.02 -4.07 2.09
C ALA A 82 -1.37 -4.61 2.58
N TRP A 83 -2.41 -3.80 2.39
CA TRP A 83 -3.79 -4.05 2.80
C TRP A 83 -4.72 -3.86 1.60
N THR A 84 -5.52 -4.86 1.28
CA THR A 84 -6.53 -4.72 0.22
C THR A 84 -7.88 -4.30 0.83
N PRO A 85 -8.80 -3.73 0.03
CA PRO A 85 -10.14 -3.38 0.51
C PRO A 85 -10.87 -4.54 1.20
N GLU A 86 -10.71 -5.77 0.72
CA GLU A 86 -11.32 -6.96 1.30
C GLU A 86 -10.75 -7.25 2.70
N MET A 87 -9.44 -7.05 2.88
CA MET A 87 -8.82 -7.18 4.21
C MET A 87 -9.32 -6.12 5.17
N ASP A 88 -9.48 -4.89 4.70
CA ASP A 88 -10.02 -3.81 5.51
C ASP A 88 -11.48 -4.12 5.90
N GLY A 89 -12.26 -4.70 4.99
CA GLY A 89 -13.62 -5.19 5.26
C GLY A 89 -13.64 -6.26 6.36
N VAL A 90 -12.72 -7.24 6.31
CA VAL A 90 -12.56 -8.22 7.40
C VAL A 90 -12.16 -7.55 8.70
N LEU A 91 -11.18 -6.64 8.65
CA LEU A 91 -10.61 -5.99 9.82
C LEU A 91 -11.62 -5.08 10.54
N MET A 92 -12.51 -4.42 9.78
CA MET A 92 -13.61 -3.59 10.30
C MET A 92 -14.89 -4.40 10.59
N GLY A 93 -14.91 -5.69 10.24
CA GLY A 93 -16.06 -6.56 10.43
C GLY A 93 -16.29 -6.96 11.89
N THR A 94 -17.43 -7.62 12.13
CA THR A 94 -17.81 -8.10 13.47
C THR A 94 -17.36 -9.54 13.76
N ASP A 95 -16.86 -10.27 12.75
CA ASP A 95 -16.39 -11.64 12.95
C ASP A 95 -14.99 -11.65 13.57
N ALA A 96 -14.95 -11.84 14.89
CA ALA A 96 -13.72 -11.89 15.66
C ALA A 96 -12.74 -12.98 15.19
N LYS A 97 -13.23 -14.11 14.64
CA LYS A 97 -12.35 -15.21 14.19
C LYS A 97 -11.62 -14.83 12.92
N GLU A 98 -12.30 -14.23 11.96
CA GLU A 98 -11.68 -13.78 10.71
C GLU A 98 -10.72 -12.59 10.96
N VAL A 99 -11.09 -11.67 11.85
CA VAL A 99 -10.18 -10.60 12.31
C VAL A 99 -8.92 -11.19 12.95
N GLU A 100 -9.05 -12.16 13.86
CA GLU A 100 -7.91 -12.77 14.52
C GLU A 100 -6.99 -13.51 13.54
N LYS A 101 -7.58 -14.26 12.60
CA LYS A 101 -6.85 -14.96 11.53
C LYS A 101 -6.09 -13.98 10.64
N LEU A 102 -6.72 -12.88 10.23
CA LEU A 102 -6.07 -11.85 9.43
C LEU A 102 -4.93 -11.18 10.20
N ALA A 103 -5.15 -10.84 11.47
CA ALA A 103 -4.12 -10.25 12.32
C ALA A 103 -2.93 -11.20 12.56
N LYS A 104 -3.17 -12.50 12.70
CA LYS A 104 -2.09 -13.52 12.76
C LYS A 104 -1.29 -13.56 11.46
N ARG A 105 -1.97 -13.52 10.31
CA ARG A 105 -1.34 -13.56 8.98
C ARG A 105 -0.50 -12.32 8.69
N LYS A 106 -1.02 -11.12 8.97
CA LYS A 106 -0.37 -9.84 8.64
C LYS A 106 0.53 -9.31 9.76
N GLY A 107 0.44 -9.89 10.94
CA GLY A 107 1.05 -9.40 12.18
C GLY A 107 0.11 -8.49 12.95
N ARG A 108 -0.07 -8.78 14.24
CA ARG A 108 -1.04 -8.08 15.10
C ARG A 108 -0.81 -6.57 15.14
N TRP A 109 0.44 -6.14 15.31
CA TRP A 109 0.80 -4.73 15.31
C TRP A 109 0.48 -4.03 13.99
N SER A 110 0.68 -4.72 12.86
CA SER A 110 0.34 -4.19 11.53
C SER A 110 -1.18 -3.99 11.41
N ALA A 111 -1.97 -4.97 11.87
CA ALA A 111 -3.42 -4.89 11.89
C ALA A 111 -3.95 -3.75 12.78
N ASP A 112 -3.41 -3.61 14.00
CA ASP A 112 -3.80 -2.54 14.91
C ASP A 112 -3.45 -1.15 14.31
N ARG A 113 -2.30 -1.02 13.65
CA ARG A 113 -1.93 0.21 12.93
C ARG A 113 -2.84 0.50 11.76
N ARG A 114 -3.24 -0.52 11.00
CA ARG A 114 -4.18 -0.35 9.88
C ARG A 114 -5.55 0.09 10.38
N LEU A 115 -6.06 -0.51 11.46
CA LEU A 115 -7.30 -0.08 12.10
C LEU A 115 -7.26 1.39 12.51
N ALA A 116 -6.18 1.84 13.15
CA ALA A 116 -6.00 3.25 13.52
C ALA A 116 -6.00 4.16 12.28
N TRP A 117 -5.28 3.76 11.22
CA TRP A 117 -5.23 4.50 9.96
C TRP A 117 -6.61 4.61 9.27
N LEU A 118 -7.41 3.54 9.31
CA LEU A 118 -8.77 3.53 8.78
C LEU A 118 -9.71 4.43 9.61
N ALA A 119 -9.57 4.42 10.93
CA ALA A 119 -10.37 5.23 11.83
C ALA A 119 -10.11 6.74 11.64
N GLU A 120 -8.85 7.14 11.42
CA GLU A 120 -8.46 8.55 11.20
C GLU A 120 -8.98 9.13 9.89
N ARG A 121 -9.16 8.30 8.85
CA ARG A 121 -9.53 8.77 7.50
C ARG A 121 -11.03 8.75 7.18
N GLY A 122 -11.86 8.26 8.11
CA GLY A 122 -13.31 8.19 7.94
C GLY A 122 -13.75 7.22 6.85
N ARG A 123 -15.01 6.77 6.90
CA ARG A 123 -15.61 5.83 5.94
C ARG A 123 -15.80 6.49 4.57
N GLY A 124 -14.75 6.55 3.75
CA GLY A 124 -14.78 7.02 2.36
C GLY A 124 -14.40 5.96 1.33
N PHE A 125 -14.34 4.69 1.74
CA PHE A 125 -13.55 3.66 1.06
C PHE A 125 -14.25 2.94 -0.09
N ASP A 126 -15.57 2.77 -0.05
CA ASP A 126 -16.33 2.17 -1.17
C ASP A 126 -16.07 2.91 -2.49
N ARG A 127 -15.87 4.23 -2.39
CA ARG A 127 -15.57 5.09 -3.53
C ARG A 127 -14.18 4.87 -4.12
N VAL A 128 -13.16 4.56 -3.31
CA VAL A 128 -11.78 4.43 -3.82
C VAL A 128 -11.62 3.17 -4.66
N GLU A 129 -12.19 2.05 -4.21
CA GLU A 129 -12.17 0.79 -4.96
C GLU A 129 -12.99 0.90 -6.25
N GLU A 130 -14.18 1.50 -6.18
CA GLU A 130 -15.03 1.71 -7.36
C GLU A 130 -14.38 2.63 -8.40
N GLU A 131 -13.80 3.76 -7.98
CA GLU A 131 -13.09 4.69 -8.87
C GLU A 131 -11.83 4.05 -9.47
N TRP A 132 -11.13 3.20 -8.70
CA TRP A 132 -10.01 2.42 -9.22
C TRP A 132 -10.47 1.44 -10.30
N ARG A 133 -11.51 0.63 -10.04
CA ARG A 133 -12.03 -0.36 -11.00
C ARG A 133 -12.47 0.30 -12.30
N LYS A 134 -13.21 1.42 -12.21
CA LYS A 134 -13.61 2.25 -13.37
C LYS A 134 -12.43 2.89 -14.09
N GLY A 135 -11.38 3.25 -13.35
CA GLY A 135 -10.15 3.80 -13.92
C GLY A 135 -9.32 2.75 -14.64
N GLU A 136 -9.26 1.53 -14.11
CA GLU A 136 -8.57 0.40 -14.72
C GLU A 136 -9.26 -0.05 -16.01
N GLU A 137 -10.60 -0.15 -15.99
CA GLU A 137 -11.41 -0.48 -17.16
C GLU A 137 -11.15 0.53 -18.30
N ARG A 138 -11.26 1.83 -18.01
CA ARG A 138 -10.94 2.89 -18.97
C ARG A 138 -9.51 2.79 -19.51
N TRP A 139 -8.52 2.58 -18.64
CA TRP A 139 -7.14 2.45 -19.07
C TRP A 139 -6.93 1.23 -19.97
N ARG A 140 -7.58 0.10 -19.67
CA ARG A 140 -7.54 -1.12 -20.47
C ARG A 140 -8.24 -0.94 -21.81
N GLU A 141 -9.32 -0.17 -21.89
CA GLU A 141 -9.96 0.19 -23.16
C GLU A 141 -9.04 1.09 -24.02
N GLU A 142 -8.42 2.10 -23.40
CA GLU A 142 -7.55 3.06 -24.10
C GLU A 142 -6.21 2.45 -24.56
N HIS A 143 -5.66 1.48 -23.82
CA HIS A 143 -4.29 0.99 -24.05
C HIS A 143 -4.19 -0.54 -24.22
N GLY A 144 -5.27 -1.29 -23.98
CA GLY A 144 -5.30 -2.77 -24.06
C GLY A 144 -5.66 -3.31 -25.44
N GLY A 145 -5.93 -2.46 -26.43
CA GLY A 145 -6.24 -2.84 -27.81
C GLY A 145 -5.03 -3.23 -28.67
N GLU A 146 -3.78 -3.01 -28.24
CA GLU A 146 -2.58 -3.23 -29.06
C GLU A 146 -1.72 -4.43 -28.64
N ARG A 147 -2.32 -5.60 -28.44
CA ARG A 147 -1.56 -6.89 -28.43
C ARG A 147 -2.17 -7.95 -29.32
N GLY A 148 -2.48 -7.54 -30.55
CA GLY A 148 -2.96 -8.41 -31.62
C GLY A 148 -2.52 -7.93 -33.00
N LEU A 149 -1.26 -7.50 -33.16
CA LEU A 149 -0.64 -7.50 -34.48
C LEU A 149 -0.04 -8.90 -34.66
N GLU A 150 -0.88 -9.80 -35.17
CA GLU A 150 -0.45 -11.03 -35.80
C GLU A 150 0.63 -10.65 -36.83
N MET A 151 1.87 -11.04 -36.57
CA MET A 151 2.86 -11.15 -37.62
C MET A 151 2.43 -12.35 -38.47
N GLU A 152 1.60 -12.09 -39.47
CA GLU A 152 1.56 -12.89 -40.68
C GLU A 152 2.97 -12.84 -41.28
N VAL A 153 3.75 -13.88 -41.01
CA VAL A 153 4.95 -14.17 -41.78
C VAL A 153 4.49 -15.01 -42.97
N GLU A 154 4.04 -14.33 -44.02
CA GLU A 154 4.14 -14.88 -45.38
C GLU A 154 5.58 -14.68 -45.87
N GLY A 155 6.24 -15.78 -46.23
CA GLY A 155 7.58 -15.79 -46.82
C GLY A 155 8.32 -17.10 -46.60
#